data_AF-A0A2U1DF89-F1
#
_entry.id   AF-A0A2U1DF89-F1
#
_cell.length_a   1.000
_cell.length_b   1.000
_cell.length_c   1.000
_cell.angle_alpha   90.00
_cell.angle_beta   90.00
_cell.angle_gamma   90.00
#
_symmetry.space_group_name_H-M   'P 1'
#
loop_
_entity.id
_entity.type
_entity.pdbx_description
1 polymer ?
#
loop_
_entity_poly.entity_id
_entity_poly.type
_entity_poly.pdbx_seq_one_letter_code
_entity_poly.pdbx_strand_id
1 'polypeptide(L)'
;MYNTKFKRIAESKWFDLVGILIILTTVGVMGYYRTPLSASWVFKGQTAWWYQLPLIGIVSTCSSIASVMSTRLVAKVNNTGNLVGWINTIFSGLIDFLLGNVGAIITYPVSVYLNWQAGQNWAKKYQGSFGHRKNFGAFLFGLILAAFVTGFGLNWIAYVWLAH
;
A
#
# COMPACT_ATOMS: atom_id res chain seq x y z
N MET A 1 10.33 30.27 -0.16
CA MET A 1 8.85 30.40 -0.16
C MET A 1 8.27 29.28 -1.02
N TYR A 2 7.43 28.41 -0.47
CA TYR A 2 6.73 27.39 -1.25
C TYR A 2 5.79 28.07 -2.25
N ASN A 3 5.80 27.62 -3.51
CA ASN A 3 4.89 28.13 -4.54
C ASN A 3 3.46 27.71 -4.19
N THR A 4 2.63 28.71 -3.86
CA THR A 4 1.25 28.57 -3.35
C THR A 4 0.34 27.78 -4.29
N LYS A 5 0.64 27.77 -5.59
CA LYS A 5 -0.10 26.98 -6.59
C LYS A 5 0.08 25.47 -6.37
N PHE A 6 1.31 25.01 -6.14
CA PHE A 6 1.59 23.59 -5.90
C PHE A 6 1.00 23.08 -4.59
N LYS A 7 1.06 23.90 -3.54
CA LYS A 7 0.42 23.58 -2.25
C LYS A 7 -1.09 23.39 -2.42
N ARG A 8 -1.74 24.28 -3.16
CA ARG A 8 -3.19 24.22 -3.44
C ARG A 8 -3.59 22.93 -4.17
N ILE A 9 -2.76 22.47 -5.11
CA ILE A 9 -2.98 21.20 -5.83
C ILE A 9 -2.77 20.00 -4.90
N ALA A 10 -1.69 20.01 -4.11
CA ALA A 10 -1.38 18.94 -3.16
C ALA A 10 -2.50 18.74 -2.11
N GLU A 11 -3.07 19.83 -1.61
CA GLU A 11 -4.12 19.79 -0.58
C GLU A 11 -5.55 19.59 -1.14
N SER A 12 -5.73 19.74 -2.46
CA SER A 12 -7.03 19.72 -3.12
C SER A 12 -7.83 18.43 -2.90
N LYS A 13 -9.10 18.56 -2.49
CA LYS A 13 -10.05 17.43 -2.38
C LYS A 13 -10.45 16.86 -3.74
N TRP A 14 -10.44 17.68 -4.80
CA TRP A 14 -10.76 17.22 -6.16
C TRP A 14 -9.74 16.21 -6.67
N PHE A 15 -8.46 16.41 -6.34
CA PHE A 15 -7.41 15.44 -6.69
C PHE A 15 -7.52 14.14 -5.88
N ASP A 16 -8.08 14.18 -4.66
CA ASP A 16 -8.41 12.94 -3.92
C ASP A 16 -9.49 12.16 -4.67
N LEU A 17 -10.55 12.84 -5.10
CA LEU A 17 -11.67 12.24 -5.84
C LEU A 17 -11.22 11.65 -7.18
N VAL A 18 -10.36 12.36 -7.92
CA VAL A 18 -9.77 11.83 -9.16
C VAL A 18 -9.01 10.53 -8.89
N GLY A 19 -8.22 10.47 -7.82
CA GLY A 19 -7.51 9.25 -7.42
C GLY A 19 -8.46 8.07 -7.15
N ILE A 20 -9.55 8.31 -6.42
CA ILE A 20 -10.59 7.30 -6.16
C ILE A 20 -11.28 6.87 -7.46
N LEU A 21 -11.61 7.82 -8.33
CA LEU A 21 -12.30 7.56 -9.59
C LEU A 21 -11.46 6.70 -10.54
N ILE A 22 -10.14 6.92 -10.59
CA ILE A 22 -9.21 6.07 -11.35
C ILE A 22 -9.27 4.62 -10.85
N ILE A 23 -9.32 4.41 -9.54
CA ILE A 23 -9.41 3.06 -8.97
C ILE A 23 -10.75 2.43 -9.33
N LEU A 24 -11.86 3.12 -9.09
CA LEU A 24 -13.20 2.59 -9.35
C LEU A 24 -13.41 2.26 -10.83
N THR A 25 -12.91 3.11 -11.73
CA THR A 25 -12.95 2.84 -13.17
C THR A 25 -12.10 1.63 -13.53
N THR A 26 -10.88 1.52 -13.02
CA THR A 26 -10.00 0.37 -13.27
C THR A 26 -10.64 -0.94 -12.76
N VAL A 27 -11.18 -0.93 -11.54
CA VAL A 27 -11.87 -2.09 -10.94
C VAL A 27 -13.10 -2.48 -11.76
N GLY A 28 -13.87 -1.49 -12.23
CA GLY A 28 -15.04 -1.71 -13.07
C GLY A 28 -14.69 -2.33 -14.43
N VAL A 29 -13.66 -1.78 -15.10
CA VAL A 29 -13.20 -2.26 -16.41
C VAL A 29 -12.58 -3.66 -16.32
N MET A 30 -11.76 -3.92 -15.30
CA MET A 30 -11.09 -5.21 -15.13
C MET A 30 -11.97 -6.27 -14.46
N GLY A 31 -13.12 -5.90 -13.90
CA GLY A 31 -14.03 -6.82 -13.23
C GLY A 31 -13.53 -7.34 -11.87
N TYR A 32 -12.48 -6.73 -11.29
CA TYR A 32 -11.87 -7.17 -10.02
C TYR A 32 -12.87 -7.23 -8.85
N TYR A 33 -13.91 -6.39 -8.88
CA TYR A 33 -14.97 -6.40 -7.86
C TYR A 33 -15.77 -7.70 -7.80
N ARG A 34 -15.60 -8.61 -8.76
CA ARG A 34 -16.29 -9.90 -8.82
C ARG A 34 -15.48 -11.04 -8.22
N THR A 35 -14.23 -10.82 -7.81
CA THR A 35 -13.32 -11.89 -7.35
C THR A 35 -13.83 -12.55 -6.05
N PRO A 36 -14.28 -13.82 -6.10
CA PRO A 36 -14.85 -14.51 -4.94
C PRO A 36 -13.77 -14.94 -3.95
N LEU A 37 -14.18 -15.22 -2.71
CA LEU A 37 -13.28 -15.78 -1.69
C LEU A 37 -12.72 -17.15 -2.09
N SER A 38 -13.51 -17.95 -2.81
CA SER A 38 -13.14 -19.24 -3.41
C SER A 38 -12.03 -19.15 -4.47
N ALA A 39 -11.70 -17.95 -4.97
CA ALA A 39 -10.57 -17.73 -5.87
C ALA A 39 -9.21 -17.82 -5.15
N SER A 40 -9.20 -17.69 -3.82
CA SER A 40 -7.98 -17.90 -3.04
C SER A 40 -7.54 -19.37 -3.07
N TRP A 41 -6.23 -19.60 -2.91
CA TRP A 41 -5.71 -20.96 -2.78
C TRP A 41 -6.14 -21.63 -1.46
N VAL A 42 -6.42 -20.84 -0.42
CA VAL A 42 -6.85 -21.33 0.91
C VAL A 42 -8.27 -21.87 0.89
N PHE A 43 -9.18 -21.21 0.16
CA PHE A 43 -10.59 -21.55 0.10
C PHE A 43 -10.98 -22.24 -1.23
N LYS A 44 -9.98 -22.69 -2.00
CA LYS A 44 -10.19 -23.38 -3.26
C LYS A 44 -10.98 -24.68 -3.04
N GLY A 45 -11.99 -24.90 -3.87
CA GLY A 45 -12.84 -26.10 -3.80
C GLY A 45 -13.93 -26.07 -2.74
N GLN A 46 -14.03 -25.00 -1.95
CA GLN A 46 -15.12 -24.82 -1.00
C GLN A 46 -16.43 -24.45 -1.72
N THR A 47 -17.52 -25.13 -1.35
CA THR A 47 -18.81 -25.05 -2.06
C THR A 47 -19.86 -24.22 -1.32
N ALA A 48 -19.62 -23.80 -0.08
CA ALA A 48 -20.60 -23.00 0.65
C ALA A 48 -20.82 -21.63 -0.03
N TRP A 49 -22.07 -21.18 -0.04
CA TRP A 49 -22.51 -19.96 -0.75
C TRP A 49 -21.70 -18.71 -0.39
N TRP A 50 -21.26 -18.61 0.87
CA TRP A 50 -20.53 -17.46 1.38
C TRP A 50 -19.09 -17.39 0.85
N TYR A 51 -18.50 -18.51 0.40
CA TYR A 51 -17.21 -18.49 -0.31
C TYR A 51 -17.31 -17.95 -1.74
N GLN A 52 -18.50 -17.93 -2.32
CA GLN A 52 -18.74 -17.36 -3.65
C GLN A 52 -18.96 -15.84 -3.60
N LEU A 53 -19.02 -15.25 -2.41
CA LEU A 53 -19.10 -13.80 -2.25
C LEU A 53 -17.79 -13.14 -2.71
N PRO A 54 -17.87 -11.98 -3.40
CA PRO A 54 -16.72 -11.27 -3.96
C PRO A 54 -15.86 -10.53 -2.91
N LEU A 55 -15.60 -11.17 -1.77
CA LEU A 55 -14.92 -10.54 -0.63
C LEU A 55 -13.49 -10.13 -0.97
N ILE A 56 -12.74 -10.94 -1.73
CA ILE A 56 -11.39 -10.56 -2.18
C ILE A 56 -11.46 -9.31 -3.06
N GLY A 57 -12.40 -9.27 -4.00
CA GLY A 57 -12.60 -8.12 -4.88
C GLY A 57 -12.95 -6.84 -4.13
N ILE A 58 -13.88 -6.92 -3.18
CA ILE A 58 -14.31 -5.78 -2.35
C ILE A 58 -13.16 -5.29 -1.47
N VAL A 59 -12.51 -6.19 -0.73
CA VAL A 59 -11.43 -5.81 0.21
C VAL A 59 -10.22 -5.28 -0.54
N SER A 60 -9.87 -5.85 -1.71
CA SER A 60 -8.80 -5.35 -2.58
C SER A 60 -9.11 -3.95 -3.13
N THR A 61 -10.36 -3.70 -3.51
CA THR A 61 -10.80 -2.36 -3.96
C THR A 61 -10.69 -1.34 -2.82
N CYS A 62 -11.19 -1.67 -1.64
CA CYS A 62 -11.09 -0.82 -0.46
C CYS A 62 -9.62 -0.57 -0.06
N SER A 63 -8.78 -1.60 -0.13
CA SER A 63 -7.34 -1.49 0.12
C SER A 63 -6.66 -0.57 -0.88
N SER A 64 -6.99 -0.68 -2.17
CA SER A 64 -6.46 0.21 -3.21
C SER A 64 -6.85 1.68 -2.96
N ILE A 65 -8.10 1.93 -2.56
CA ILE A 65 -8.58 3.27 -2.18
C ILE A 65 -7.85 3.78 -0.95
N ALA A 66 -7.72 2.95 0.09
CA ALA A 66 -7.02 3.28 1.32
C ALA A 66 -5.54 3.61 1.07
N SER A 67 -4.89 2.89 0.15
CA SER A 67 -3.50 3.14 -0.28
C SER A 67 -3.33 4.55 -0.86
N VAL A 68 -4.15 4.91 -1.85
CA VAL A 68 -4.09 6.25 -2.47
C VAL A 68 -4.43 7.34 -1.44
N MET A 69 -5.46 7.11 -0.61
CA MET A 69 -5.82 8.06 0.44
C MET A 69 -4.72 8.23 1.49
N SER A 70 -4.02 7.15 1.87
CA SER A 70 -2.85 7.20 2.73
C SER A 70 -1.79 8.14 2.15
N THR A 71 -1.37 7.91 0.90
CA THR A 71 -0.37 8.76 0.23
C THR A 71 -0.80 10.22 0.16
N ARG A 72 -2.08 10.48 -0.13
CA ARG A 72 -2.64 11.83 -0.19
C ARG A 72 -2.65 12.51 1.18
N LEU A 73 -3.03 11.81 2.25
CA LEU A 73 -3.01 12.33 3.60
C LEU A 73 -1.58 12.62 4.09
N VAL A 74 -0.63 11.73 3.78
CA VAL A 74 0.79 11.92 4.06
C VAL A 74 1.34 13.16 3.34
N ALA A 75 0.96 13.36 2.07
CA ALA A 75 1.34 14.56 1.32
C ALA A 75 0.77 15.86 1.91
N LYS A 76 -0.37 15.79 2.59
CA LYS A 76 -0.98 16.89 3.35
C LYS A 76 -0.44 17.00 4.78
N VAL A 77 0.64 16.28 5.08
CA VAL A 77 1.29 16.25 6.41
C VAL A 77 0.34 15.79 7.51
N ASN A 78 -0.64 14.95 7.16
CA ASN A 78 -1.58 14.37 8.11
C ASN A 78 -1.09 12.97 8.54
N ASN A 79 -0.83 12.80 9.84
CA ASN A 79 -0.34 11.54 10.40
C ASN A 79 -1.37 10.39 10.30
N THR A 80 -2.66 10.69 10.12
CA THR A 80 -3.68 9.68 9.80
C THR A 80 -3.32 8.93 8.52
N GLY A 81 -2.63 9.58 7.58
CA GLY A 81 -2.13 8.90 6.37
C GLY A 81 -1.17 7.76 6.69
N ASN A 82 -0.21 7.98 7.59
CA ASN A 82 0.73 6.93 8.01
C ASN A 82 0.01 5.75 8.68
N LEU A 83 -1.00 6.03 9.50
CA LEU A 83 -1.83 5.00 10.15
C LEU A 83 -2.61 4.18 9.10
N VAL A 84 -3.29 4.86 8.18
CA VAL A 84 -4.03 4.20 7.09
C VAL A 84 -3.10 3.38 6.22
N GLY A 85 -1.91 3.89 5.90
CA GLY A 85 -0.90 3.17 5.13
C GLY A 85 -0.39 1.90 5.81
N TRP A 86 -0.10 1.98 7.11
CA TRP A 86 0.33 0.83 7.89
C TRP A 86 -0.74 -0.27 7.93
N ILE A 87 -1.99 0.08 8.25
CA ILE A 87 -3.12 -0.85 8.24
C ILE A 87 -3.33 -1.43 6.83
N ASN A 88 -3.27 -0.57 5.80
CA ASN A 88 -3.45 -1.00 4.42
C ASN A 88 -2.38 -2.02 3.99
N THR A 89 -1.14 -1.86 4.45
CA THR A 89 -0.05 -2.80 4.14
C THR A 89 -0.35 -4.20 4.66
N ILE A 90 -0.98 -4.31 5.84
CA ILE A 90 -1.42 -5.59 6.39
C ILE A 90 -2.48 -6.22 5.49
N PHE A 91 -3.52 -5.46 5.12
CA PHE A 91 -4.59 -5.96 4.24
C PHE A 91 -4.08 -6.34 2.85
N SER A 92 -3.21 -5.52 2.26
CA SER A 92 -2.58 -5.82 0.96
C SER A 92 -1.80 -7.13 1.04
N GLY A 93 -1.05 -7.36 2.12
CA GLY A 93 -0.31 -8.60 2.32
C GLY A 93 -1.18 -9.83 2.50
N LEU A 94 -2.28 -9.70 3.23
CA LEU A 94 -3.27 -10.77 3.36
C LEU A 94 -3.89 -11.11 2.00
N ILE A 95 -4.25 -10.11 1.19
CA ILE A 95 -4.81 -10.33 -0.15
C ILE A 95 -3.79 -11.02 -1.06
N ASP A 96 -2.57 -10.52 -1.13
CA ASP A 96 -1.51 -11.09 -1.98
C ASP A 96 -1.20 -12.53 -1.58
N PHE A 97 -1.11 -12.79 -0.28
CA PHE A 97 -0.95 -14.14 0.23
C PHE A 97 -2.13 -15.03 -0.18
N LEU A 98 -3.37 -14.59 0.01
CA LEU A 98 -4.58 -15.35 -0.37
C LEU A 98 -4.65 -15.62 -1.87
N LEU A 99 -4.08 -14.75 -2.71
CA LEU A 99 -3.98 -14.94 -4.16
C LEU A 99 -2.80 -15.83 -4.59
N GLY A 100 -2.01 -16.34 -3.64
CA GLY A 100 -0.96 -17.33 -3.89
C GLY A 100 0.45 -16.74 -4.02
N ASN A 101 0.66 -15.48 -3.61
CA ASN A 101 2.01 -14.90 -3.56
C ASN A 101 2.76 -15.41 -2.33
N VAL A 102 3.62 -16.42 -2.51
CA VAL A 102 4.50 -16.97 -1.46
C VAL A 102 5.45 -15.90 -0.90
N GLY A 103 5.87 -14.96 -1.76
CA GLY A 103 6.67 -13.79 -1.38
C GLY A 103 6.06 -12.99 -0.23
N ALA A 104 4.73 -12.95 -0.16
CA ALA A 104 4.00 -12.15 0.81
C ALA A 104 4.31 -12.52 2.26
N ILE A 105 4.70 -13.78 2.52
CA ILE A 105 5.03 -14.29 3.87
C ILE A 105 6.20 -13.53 4.48
N ILE A 106 7.18 -13.10 3.67
CA ILE A 106 8.38 -12.41 4.16
C ILE A 106 8.32 -10.90 3.83
N THR A 107 7.87 -10.54 2.63
CA THR A 107 7.93 -9.15 2.16
C THR A 107 6.98 -8.24 2.95
N TYR A 108 5.78 -8.71 3.30
CA TYR A 108 4.80 -7.90 4.02
C TYR A 108 5.14 -7.69 5.50
N PRO A 109 5.61 -8.67 6.28
CA PRO A 109 6.08 -8.39 7.65
C PRO A 109 7.16 -7.31 7.71
N VAL A 110 8.13 -7.34 6.78
CA VAL A 110 9.15 -6.29 6.67
C VAL A 110 8.51 -4.95 6.30
N SER A 111 7.59 -4.94 5.34
CA SER A 111 6.89 -3.71 4.91
C SER A 111 6.05 -3.09 6.03
N VAL A 112 5.33 -3.92 6.80
CA VAL A 112 4.53 -3.50 7.96
C VAL A 112 5.44 -2.87 9.02
N TYR A 113 6.59 -3.49 9.31
CA TYR A 113 7.56 -2.96 10.26
C TYR A 113 8.14 -1.61 9.81
N LEU A 114 8.55 -1.50 8.55
CA LEU A 114 9.09 -0.26 7.99
C LEU A 114 8.05 0.86 7.98
N ASN A 115 6.80 0.56 7.63
CA ASN A 115 5.71 1.55 7.67
C ASN A 115 5.39 2.01 9.10
N TRP A 116 5.40 1.08 10.07
CA TRP A 116 5.25 1.44 11.47
C TRP A 116 6.39 2.35 11.95
N GLN A 117 7.65 2.00 11.66
CA GLN A 117 8.79 2.84 12.00
C GLN A 117 8.71 4.23 11.35
N ALA A 118 8.33 4.30 10.08
CA ALA A 118 8.16 5.56 9.37
C ALA A 118 7.11 6.46 10.04
N GLY A 119 5.96 5.89 10.42
CA GLY A 119 4.91 6.60 11.15
C GLY A 119 5.39 7.13 12.51
N GLN A 120 6.09 6.29 13.28
CA GLN A 120 6.65 6.67 14.59
C GLN A 120 7.70 7.78 14.46
N ASN A 121 8.59 7.67 13.48
CA ASN A 121 9.62 8.67 13.21
C ASN A 121 9.01 9.99 12.75
N TRP A 122 7.96 9.95 11.93
CA TRP A 122 7.23 11.14 11.52
C TRP A 122 6.58 11.85 12.71
N ALA A 123 5.82 11.09 13.51
CA ALA A 123 5.11 11.63 14.67
C ALA A 123 6.06 12.29 15.69
N LYS A 124 7.27 11.75 15.85
CA LYS A 124 8.28 12.28 16.77
C LYS A 124 9.10 13.43 16.20
N LYS A 125 9.54 13.34 14.94
CA LYS A 125 10.60 14.21 14.40
C LYS A 125 10.07 15.32 13.48
N TYR A 126 8.90 15.13 12.88
CA TYR A 126 8.42 15.94 11.76
C TYR A 126 6.99 16.43 11.97
N GLN A 127 6.61 16.67 13.24
CA GLN A 127 5.28 17.16 13.68
C GLN A 127 4.77 18.32 12.81
N GLY A 128 4.00 18.02 11.77
CA GLY A 128 3.43 19.03 10.87
C GLY A 128 4.40 19.70 9.89
N SER A 129 5.64 19.21 9.72
CA SER A 129 6.60 19.79 8.75
C SER A 129 7.37 18.75 7.95
N PHE A 130 7.82 19.14 6.74
CA PHE A 130 8.74 18.31 5.97
C PHE A 130 10.16 18.47 6.53
N GLY A 131 10.78 17.34 6.87
CA GLY A 131 12.17 17.30 7.27
C GLY A 131 13.10 17.82 6.17
N HIS A 132 14.01 18.73 6.52
CA HIS A 132 15.05 19.17 5.60
C HIS A 132 16.31 18.30 5.79
N ARG A 133 16.62 17.46 4.80
CA ARG A 133 17.85 16.66 4.79
C ARG A 133 18.94 17.38 3.98
N LYS A 134 20.14 17.49 4.57
CA LYS A 134 21.35 17.84 3.82
C LYS A 134 21.59 16.76 2.75
N ASN A 135 21.98 17.18 1.54
CA ASN A 135 22.22 16.30 0.39
C ASN A 135 21.02 15.41 0.02
N PHE A 136 19.84 16.02 -0.13
CA PHE A 136 18.59 15.33 -0.44
C PHE A 136 18.69 14.38 -1.64
N GLY A 137 19.40 14.75 -2.70
CA GLY A 137 19.59 13.89 -3.88
C GLY A 137 20.30 12.56 -3.56
N ALA A 138 21.44 12.62 -2.87
CA ALA A 138 22.16 11.42 -2.44
C ALA A 138 21.34 10.58 -1.45
N PHE A 139 20.61 11.24 -0.55
CA PHE A 139 19.71 10.57 0.39
C PHE A 139 18.57 9.83 -0.33
N LEU A 140 17.90 10.49 -1.29
CA LEU A 140 16.85 9.87 -2.10
C LEU A 140 17.40 8.70 -2.92
N PHE A 141 18.54 8.87 -3.57
CA PHE A 141 19.17 7.81 -4.34
C PHE A 141 19.48 6.59 -3.47
N GLY A 142 20.07 6.81 -2.28
CA GLY A 142 20.32 5.75 -1.31
C GLY A 142 19.03 5.06 -0.85
N LEU A 143 17.94 5.81 -0.65
CA LEU A 143 16.64 5.26 -0.28
C LEU A 143 16.03 4.41 -1.40
N ILE A 144 16.13 4.86 -2.65
CA ILE A 144 15.69 4.10 -3.83
C ILE A 144 16.49 2.80 -3.97
N LEU A 145 17.82 2.89 -3.86
CA LEU A 145 18.70 1.71 -3.90
C LEU A 145 18.38 0.73 -2.78
N ALA A 146 18.21 1.22 -1.55
CA ALA A 146 17.85 0.37 -0.41
C ALA A 146 16.48 -0.29 -0.61
N ALA A 147 15.48 0.45 -1.10
CA ALA A 147 14.16 -0.10 -1.41
C ALA A 147 14.24 -1.17 -2.51
N PHE A 148 15.05 -0.93 -3.55
CA PHE A 148 15.28 -1.90 -4.62
C PHE A 148 15.94 -3.18 -4.09
N VAL A 149 17.07 -3.06 -3.42
CA VAL A 149 17.81 -4.21 -2.85
C VAL A 149 16.95 -4.99 -1.87
N THR A 150 16.20 -4.30 -1.00
CA THR A 150 15.30 -4.94 -0.05
C THR A 150 14.15 -5.65 -0.77
N GLY A 151 13.49 -4.99 -1.71
CA GLY A 151 12.37 -5.56 -2.46
C GLY A 151 12.77 -6.78 -3.28
N PHE A 152 13.84 -6.70 -4.05
CA PHE A 152 14.35 -7.81 -4.85
C PHE A 152 14.95 -8.91 -3.97
N GLY A 153 15.74 -8.56 -2.96
CA GLY A 153 16.37 -9.51 -2.05
C GLY A 153 15.34 -10.35 -1.28
N LEU A 154 14.30 -9.72 -0.71
CA LEU A 154 13.26 -10.45 0.01
C LEU A 154 12.42 -11.34 -0.89
N ASN A 155 12.07 -10.88 -2.10
CA ASN A 155 11.35 -11.71 -3.06
C ASN A 155 12.21 -12.89 -3.51
N TRP A 156 13.50 -12.66 -3.83
CA TRP A 156 14.42 -13.73 -4.21
C TRP A 156 14.54 -14.79 -3.10
N ILE A 157 14.72 -14.36 -1.84
CA ILE A 157 14.75 -15.28 -0.69
C ILE A 157 13.44 -16.09 -0.62
N ALA A 158 12.29 -15.42 -0.73
CA ALA A 158 11.01 -16.11 -0.62
C ALA A 158 10.81 -17.16 -1.73
N TYR A 159 11.12 -16.84 -2.98
CA TYR A 159 10.94 -17.78 -4.08
C TYR A 159 11.98 -18.91 -4.08
N VAL A 160 13.22 -18.66 -3.62
CA VAL A 160 14.25 -19.71 -3.56
C VAL A 160 14.00 -20.68 -2.40
N TRP A 161 13.51 -20.21 -1.26
CA TRP A 161 13.45 -21.01 -0.04
C TRP A 161 12.04 -21.45 0.38
N LEU A 162 10.99 -20.76 -0.06
CA LEU A 162 9.61 -21.04 0.35
C LEU A 162 8.70 -21.54 -0.78
N ALA A 163 9.08 -21.39 -2.05
CA ALA A 163 8.21 -21.76 -3.18
C ALA A 163 8.32 -23.25 -3.59
N HIS A 164 8.56 -24.14 -2.63
CA HIS A 164 8.67 -25.59 -2.84
C HIS A 164 7.36 -26.31 -2.51
#